data_AF-A0A3R9XZA9-F1
#
_entry.id   AF-A0A3R9XZA9-F1
#
_cell.length_a   1.000
_cell.length_b   1.000
_cell.length_c   1.000
_cell.angle_alpha   90.00
_cell.angle_beta   90.00
_cell.angle_gamma   90.00
#
_symmetry.space_group_name_H-M   'P 1'
#
loop_
_entity.id
_entity.type
_entity.pdbx_description
1 polymer ?
#
loop_
_entity_poly.entity_id
_entity_poly.type
_entity_poly.pdbx_seq_one_letter_code
_entity_poly.pdbx_strand_id
1 'polypeptide(L)'
;MPTENYDRLLANKQDTQVNIKSYLENQQEVDHDQRKQELQSDLNDAQLGPDLILQLEELRDLELGISWAQFGPKADGSYDLIRDCINQETTPRNPEKAEQISYIIQSTNLLLGAKKALELEGKNTDKINELLQEQLSKLDSKEKIDIKAFNTKVINLLKDQGVSEAKAKLTTARNFVYMDNRQFHVSTLTKQKDAQGKEVLVVESDMMLLGLTDTQKAEYNKIKDWQQGQRLNIGWFDQLSDFDKAFVKSYAAQIAQGNVMLPTQTREQLAGLRNAYEKSVFVCDMNGGGMEQVLEVLHTGTPSFHGEDDKINLQQTAQNLAQLDSFTLLTE
;
A
#
# COMPACT_ATOMS: atom_id res chain seq x y z
N MET A 1 21.70 -18.39 11.08
CA MET A 1 20.95 -17.84 12.25
C MET A 1 19.58 -17.43 11.77
N PRO A 2 18.48 -17.71 12.51
CA PRO A 2 17.17 -17.18 12.16
C PRO A 2 17.25 -15.66 12.05
N THR A 3 16.81 -15.12 10.93
CA THR A 3 16.78 -13.69 10.64
C THR A 3 15.51 -13.11 11.27
N GLU A 4 15.63 -11.99 11.99
CA GLU A 4 14.51 -11.25 12.58
C GLU A 4 13.33 -11.06 11.59
N ASN A 5 13.63 -10.89 10.30
CA ASN A 5 12.66 -10.75 9.22
C ASN A 5 11.87 -12.04 8.94
N TYR A 6 12.50 -13.22 8.96
CA TYR A 6 11.82 -14.50 8.77
C TYR A 6 10.91 -14.83 9.95
N ASP A 7 11.40 -14.64 11.18
CA ASP A 7 10.62 -14.89 12.40
C ASP A 7 9.39 -13.97 12.47
N ARG A 8 9.56 -12.69 12.07
CA ARG A 8 8.44 -11.74 11.95
C ARG A 8 7.42 -12.18 10.90
N LEU A 9 7.86 -12.62 9.71
CA LEU A 9 6.96 -13.13 8.67
C LEU A 9 6.16 -14.34 9.18
N LEU A 10 6.82 -15.28 9.85
CA LEU A 10 6.17 -16.47 10.41
C LEU A 10 5.12 -16.12 11.47
N ALA A 11 5.44 -15.19 12.38
CA ALA A 11 4.49 -14.70 13.38
C ALA A 11 3.28 -14.04 12.71
N ASN A 12 3.51 -13.17 11.72
CA ASN A 12 2.42 -12.51 11.01
C ASN A 12 1.53 -13.54 10.28
N LYS A 13 2.11 -14.58 9.66
CA LYS A 13 1.36 -15.68 9.00
C LYS A 13 0.47 -16.43 9.98
N GLN A 14 1.00 -16.78 11.15
CA GLN A 14 0.25 -17.49 12.19
C GLN A 14 -0.93 -16.64 12.68
N ASP A 15 -0.70 -15.36 12.97
CA ASP A 15 -1.75 -14.43 13.40
C ASP A 15 -2.83 -14.27 12.33
N THR A 16 -2.44 -14.14 11.05
CA THR A 16 -3.38 -13.99 9.94
C THR A 16 -4.25 -15.24 9.77
N GLN A 17 -3.68 -16.45 9.89
CA GLN A 17 -4.46 -17.70 9.85
C GLN A 17 -5.46 -17.79 11.01
N VAL A 18 -5.07 -17.36 12.21
CA VAL A 18 -5.98 -17.29 13.37
C VAL A 18 -7.14 -16.32 13.08
N ASN A 19 -6.85 -15.15 12.51
CA ASN A 19 -7.87 -14.15 12.17
C ASN A 19 -8.81 -14.63 11.06
N ILE A 20 -8.30 -15.30 10.02
CA ILE A 20 -9.13 -15.93 8.98
C ILE A 20 -10.08 -16.96 9.60
N LYS A 21 -9.57 -17.83 10.45
CA LYS A 21 -10.39 -18.86 11.11
C LYS A 21 -11.46 -18.22 12.00
N SER A 22 -11.08 -17.23 12.81
CA SER A 22 -12.01 -16.48 13.66
C SER A 22 -13.09 -15.77 12.84
N TYR A 23 -12.74 -15.24 11.66
CA TYR A 23 -13.70 -14.62 10.76
C TYR A 23 -14.72 -15.63 10.24
N LEU A 24 -14.26 -16.78 9.75
CA LEU A 24 -15.12 -17.85 9.23
C LEU A 24 -16.04 -18.44 10.31
N GLU A 25 -15.56 -18.60 11.54
CA GLU A 25 -16.36 -19.10 12.67
C GLU A 25 -17.46 -18.13 13.13
N ASN A 26 -17.26 -16.83 12.93
CA ASN A 26 -18.15 -15.77 13.41
C ASN A 26 -18.81 -14.97 12.27
N GLN A 27 -18.89 -15.54 11.07
CA GLN A 27 -19.42 -14.83 9.90
C GLN A 27 -20.81 -14.26 10.20
N GLN A 28 -20.89 -12.93 10.16
CA GLN A 28 -22.13 -12.19 10.08
C GLN A 28 -22.25 -11.68 8.65
N GLU A 29 -23.44 -11.87 8.07
CA GLU A 29 -23.75 -11.31 6.76
C GLU A 29 -23.66 -9.78 6.86
N VAL A 30 -22.78 -9.19 6.04
CA VAL A 30 -22.65 -7.74 5.97
C VAL A 30 -23.83 -7.20 5.16
N ASP A 31 -24.57 -6.26 5.72
CA ASP A 31 -25.53 -5.48 4.94
C ASP A 31 -24.77 -4.48 4.06
N HIS A 32 -24.59 -4.85 2.78
CA HIS A 32 -23.86 -4.03 1.82
C HIS A 32 -24.50 -2.65 1.62
N ASP A 33 -25.83 -2.56 1.65
CA ASP A 33 -26.53 -1.29 1.39
C ASP A 33 -26.38 -0.36 2.59
N GLN A 34 -26.52 -0.88 3.81
CA GLN A 34 -26.25 -0.11 5.02
C GLN A 34 -24.80 0.37 5.06
N ARG A 35 -23.83 -0.53 4.81
CA ARG A 35 -22.41 -0.18 4.88
C ARG A 35 -22.00 0.85 3.83
N LYS A 36 -22.55 0.76 2.62
CA LYS A 36 -22.36 1.78 1.56
C LYS A 36 -22.88 3.15 1.98
N GLN A 37 -24.05 3.20 2.63
CA GLN A 37 -24.64 4.46 3.11
C GLN A 37 -23.80 5.09 4.22
N GLU A 38 -23.31 4.29 5.16
CA GLU A 38 -22.39 4.75 6.22
C GLU A 38 -21.12 5.37 5.61
N LEU A 39 -20.45 4.66 4.71
CA LEU A 39 -19.24 5.16 4.04
C LEU A 39 -19.53 6.42 3.21
N GLN A 40 -20.64 6.47 2.47
CA GLN A 40 -21.01 7.68 1.71
C GLN A 40 -21.26 8.87 2.63
N SER A 41 -21.88 8.66 3.78
CA SER A 41 -22.07 9.72 4.78
C SER A 41 -20.73 10.26 5.27
N ASP A 42 -19.79 9.39 5.60
CA ASP A 42 -18.44 9.77 6.07
C ASP A 42 -17.66 10.55 4.98
N LEU A 43 -17.86 10.21 3.71
CA LEU A 43 -17.17 10.82 2.58
C LEU A 43 -17.62 12.26 2.29
N ASN A 44 -18.84 12.66 2.67
CA ASN A 44 -19.37 14.00 2.39
C ASN A 44 -18.56 15.11 3.08
N ASP A 45 -18.08 14.86 4.30
CA ASP A 45 -17.31 15.81 5.10
C ASP A 45 -15.82 15.43 5.18
N ALA A 46 -15.38 14.50 4.35
CA ALA A 46 -14.03 13.96 4.44
C ALA A 46 -12.95 15.00 4.12
N GLN A 47 -11.89 14.97 4.91
CA GLN A 47 -10.66 15.71 4.66
C GLN A 47 -9.61 14.81 4.01
N LEU A 48 -8.68 15.43 3.31
CA LEU A 48 -7.61 14.68 2.68
C LEU A 48 -6.69 14.04 3.74
N GLY A 49 -6.72 12.71 3.81
CA GLY A 49 -5.88 11.90 4.67
C GLY A 49 -5.84 10.42 4.26
N PRO A 50 -5.00 9.60 4.89
CA PRO A 50 -4.85 8.19 4.54
C PRO A 50 -6.12 7.34 4.73
N ASP A 51 -6.91 7.65 5.77
CA ASP A 51 -8.16 6.91 6.05
C ASP A 51 -9.22 7.12 4.95
N LEU A 52 -9.18 8.25 4.23
CA LEU A 52 -10.08 8.51 3.10
C LEU A 52 -9.85 7.52 1.95
N ILE A 53 -8.59 7.20 1.64
CA ILE A 53 -8.28 6.19 0.62
C ILE A 53 -8.85 4.84 1.06
N LEU A 54 -8.70 4.48 2.33
CA LEU A 54 -9.22 3.24 2.87
C LEU A 54 -10.75 3.14 2.73
N GLN A 55 -11.48 4.20 3.08
CA GLN A 55 -12.93 4.28 2.94
C GLN A 55 -13.37 4.16 1.47
N LEU A 56 -12.66 4.80 0.54
CA LEU A 56 -12.95 4.70 -0.90
C LEU A 56 -12.66 3.30 -1.45
N GLU A 57 -11.59 2.65 -1.01
CA GLU A 57 -11.24 1.27 -1.39
C GLU A 57 -12.31 0.28 -0.89
N GLU A 58 -12.77 0.42 0.36
CA GLU A 58 -13.87 -0.38 0.91
C GLU A 58 -15.17 -0.14 0.13
N LEU A 59 -15.52 1.12 -0.13
CA LEU A 59 -16.72 1.45 -0.91
C LEU A 59 -16.67 0.85 -2.32
N ARG A 60 -15.51 0.91 -2.99
CA ARG A 60 -15.32 0.29 -4.32
C ARG A 60 -15.56 -1.22 -4.26
N ASP A 61 -14.99 -1.88 -3.26
CA ASP A 61 -15.11 -3.33 -3.09
C ASP A 61 -16.55 -3.75 -2.77
N LEU A 62 -17.28 -2.97 -1.96
CA LEU A 62 -18.71 -3.18 -1.71
C LEU A 62 -19.55 -3.07 -2.98
N GLU A 63 -19.22 -2.16 -3.90
CA GLU A 63 -19.87 -2.08 -5.22
C GLU A 63 -19.57 -3.29 -6.11
N LEU A 64 -18.51 -4.04 -5.81
CA LEU A 64 -18.17 -5.30 -6.48
C LEU A 64 -18.71 -6.52 -5.73
N GLY A 65 -19.50 -6.34 -4.67
CA GLY A 65 -20.03 -7.43 -3.86
C GLY A 65 -19.00 -8.10 -2.95
N ILE A 66 -17.94 -7.37 -2.58
CA ILE A 66 -16.87 -7.84 -1.70
C ILE A 66 -17.03 -7.18 -0.33
N SER A 67 -17.05 -7.97 0.74
CA SER A 67 -17.11 -7.45 2.12
C SER A 67 -15.72 -7.40 2.74
N TRP A 68 -15.53 -6.52 3.72
CA TRP A 68 -14.24 -6.36 4.42
C TRP A 68 -14.37 -6.75 5.90
N ALA A 69 -13.32 -7.36 6.44
CA ALA A 69 -13.09 -7.45 7.88
C ALA A 69 -11.64 -7.10 8.18
N GLN A 70 -11.43 -6.22 9.16
CA GLN A 70 -10.10 -5.74 9.54
C GLN A 70 -9.74 -6.23 10.94
N PHE A 71 -8.51 -6.69 11.13
CA PHE A 71 -7.97 -7.13 12.41
C PHE A 71 -6.64 -6.42 12.69
N GLY A 72 -6.38 -6.11 13.97
CA GLY A 72 -5.13 -5.50 14.40
C GLY A 72 -5.31 -4.28 15.31
N PRO A 73 -4.23 -3.51 15.55
CA PRO A 73 -2.90 -3.68 14.96
C PRO A 73 -2.17 -4.95 15.46
N LYS A 74 -1.30 -5.52 14.62
CA LYS A 74 -0.30 -6.54 14.99
C LYS A 74 0.86 -5.91 15.76
N ALA A 75 1.73 -6.75 16.33
CA ALA A 75 2.91 -6.31 17.09
C ALA A 75 3.82 -5.36 16.31
N ASP A 76 3.80 -5.46 14.98
CA ASP A 76 4.66 -4.75 14.07
C ASP A 76 4.00 -3.50 13.43
N GLY A 77 2.80 -3.17 13.89
CA GLY A 77 2.00 -2.02 13.45
C GLY A 77 1.14 -2.26 12.21
N SER A 78 1.28 -3.42 11.54
CA SER A 78 0.44 -3.79 10.41
C SER A 78 -0.94 -4.30 10.87
N TYR A 79 -1.83 -4.52 9.90
CA TYR A 79 -3.19 -5.03 10.11
C TYR A 79 -3.43 -6.23 9.19
N ASP A 80 -4.42 -7.06 9.49
CA ASP A 80 -5.00 -7.98 8.52
C ASP A 80 -6.24 -7.35 7.89
N LEU A 81 -6.39 -7.54 6.59
CA LEU A 81 -7.61 -7.26 5.85
C LEU A 81 -8.09 -8.55 5.19
N ILE A 82 -9.25 -9.03 5.62
CA ILE A 82 -9.97 -10.09 4.95
C ILE A 82 -10.94 -9.45 3.94
N ARG A 83 -10.78 -9.80 2.67
CA ARG A 83 -11.69 -9.45 1.57
C ARG A 83 -12.53 -10.69 1.25
N ASP A 84 -13.81 -10.65 1.61
CA ASP A 84 -14.73 -11.76 1.43
C ASP A 84 -15.47 -11.64 0.08
N CYS A 85 -15.17 -12.56 -0.84
CA CYS A 85 -15.80 -12.70 -2.15
C CYS A 85 -16.70 -13.96 -2.23
N ILE A 86 -16.99 -14.65 -1.13
CA ILE A 86 -17.72 -15.94 -1.11
C ILE A 86 -19.10 -15.80 -1.76
N ASN A 87 -19.78 -14.68 -1.51
CA ASN A 87 -21.13 -14.38 -2.00
C ASN A 87 -21.15 -13.42 -3.19
N GLN A 88 -20.00 -13.14 -3.82
CA GLN A 88 -19.88 -12.12 -4.87
C GLN A 88 -20.82 -12.35 -6.06
N GLU A 89 -21.12 -13.60 -6.40
CA GLU A 89 -22.01 -13.94 -7.52
C GLU A 89 -23.50 -13.68 -7.21
N THR A 90 -23.87 -13.68 -5.93
CA THR A 90 -25.25 -13.48 -5.46
C THR A 90 -25.51 -12.07 -4.95
N THR A 91 -24.46 -11.34 -4.57
CA THR A 91 -24.55 -9.94 -4.14
C THR A 91 -24.72 -9.00 -5.34
N PRO A 92 -25.63 -8.00 -5.29
CA PRO A 92 -25.74 -6.98 -6.33
C PRO A 92 -24.42 -6.24 -6.57
N ARG A 93 -24.05 -6.07 -7.84
CA ARG A 93 -22.80 -5.41 -8.25
C ARG A 93 -23.05 -4.22 -9.16
N ASN A 94 -22.20 -3.20 -9.03
CA ASN A 94 -22.17 -2.02 -9.88
C ASN A 94 -20.73 -1.72 -10.34
N PRO A 95 -20.22 -2.43 -11.37
CA PRO A 95 -18.86 -2.24 -11.86
C PRO A 95 -18.58 -0.82 -12.38
N GLU A 96 -19.59 -0.14 -12.94
CA GLU A 96 -19.44 1.23 -13.43
C GLU A 96 -19.16 2.21 -12.28
N LYS A 97 -19.89 2.08 -11.16
CA LYS A 97 -19.63 2.86 -9.94
C LYS A 97 -18.28 2.51 -9.33
N ALA A 98 -17.91 1.24 -9.29
CA ALA A 98 -16.59 0.81 -8.82
C ALA A 98 -15.44 1.42 -9.66
N GLU A 99 -15.61 1.50 -10.99
CA GLU A 99 -14.65 2.17 -11.87
C GLU A 99 -14.57 3.68 -11.56
N GLN A 100 -15.71 4.34 -11.36
CA GLN A 100 -15.75 5.75 -10.98
C GLN A 100 -15.01 6.01 -9.65
N ILE A 101 -15.25 5.19 -8.62
CA ILE A 101 -14.54 5.29 -7.34
C ILE A 101 -13.04 5.08 -7.55
N SER A 102 -12.63 4.19 -8.45
CA SER A 102 -11.21 3.97 -8.78
C SER A 102 -10.53 5.23 -9.33
N TYR A 103 -11.23 6.04 -10.14
CA TYR A 103 -10.70 7.33 -10.58
C TYR A 103 -10.62 8.35 -9.43
N ILE A 104 -11.57 8.34 -8.48
CA ILE A 104 -11.54 9.20 -7.30
C ILE A 104 -10.36 8.83 -6.38
N ILE A 105 -10.09 7.53 -6.19
CA ILE A 105 -8.90 7.05 -5.47
C ILE A 105 -7.61 7.56 -6.15
N GLN A 106 -7.52 7.46 -7.47
CA GLN A 106 -6.37 8.00 -8.23
C GLN A 106 -6.21 9.51 -8.05
N SER A 107 -7.30 10.27 -8.14
CA SER A 107 -7.32 11.71 -7.88
C SER A 107 -6.88 12.05 -6.45
N THR A 108 -7.36 11.30 -5.46
CA THR A 108 -7.06 11.50 -4.04
C THR A 108 -5.58 11.22 -3.74
N ASN A 109 -5.01 10.14 -4.28
CA ASN A 109 -3.57 9.85 -4.19
C ASN A 109 -2.72 10.95 -4.85
N LEU A 110 -3.17 11.51 -5.96
CA LEU A 110 -2.49 12.65 -6.59
C LEU A 110 -2.51 13.89 -5.70
N LEU A 111 -3.65 14.19 -5.07
CA LEU A 111 -3.80 15.31 -4.14
C LEU A 111 -2.96 15.15 -2.89
N LEU A 112 -2.82 13.93 -2.35
CA LEU A 112 -1.90 13.63 -1.25
C LEU A 112 -0.46 13.96 -1.64
N GLY A 113 -0.02 13.50 -2.83
CA GLY A 113 1.31 13.83 -3.36
C GLY A 113 1.50 15.35 -3.54
N ALA A 114 0.49 16.04 -4.08
CA ALA A 114 0.52 17.48 -4.26
C ALA A 114 0.64 18.24 -2.94
N LYS A 115 -0.13 17.85 -1.92
CA LYS A 115 -0.08 18.41 -0.57
C LYS A 115 1.33 18.27 0.02
N LYS A 116 1.91 17.07 0.00
CA LYS A 116 3.27 16.83 0.52
C LYS A 116 4.34 17.64 -0.22
N ALA A 117 4.23 17.75 -1.55
CA ALA A 117 5.17 18.54 -2.34
C ALA A 117 5.10 20.03 -1.99
N LEU A 118 3.88 20.58 -1.80
CA LEU A 118 3.68 21.96 -1.36
C LEU A 118 4.21 22.20 0.05
N GLU A 119 3.95 21.29 0.99
CA GLU A 119 4.43 21.37 2.38
C GLU A 119 5.96 21.42 2.44
N LEU A 120 6.66 20.55 1.71
CA LEU A 120 8.12 20.53 1.68
C LEU A 120 8.74 21.78 1.02
N GLU A 121 8.02 22.40 0.09
CA GLU A 121 8.42 23.67 -0.55
C GLU A 121 7.97 24.91 0.25
N GLY A 122 7.35 24.73 1.42
CA GLY A 122 6.82 25.81 2.25
C GLY A 122 5.71 26.62 1.57
N LYS A 123 4.86 25.95 0.76
CA LYS A 123 3.76 26.57 -0.01
C LYS A 123 2.40 26.31 0.61
N ASN A 124 1.41 27.08 0.18
CA ASN A 124 0.03 26.99 0.67
C ASN A 124 -0.69 25.74 0.12
N THR A 125 -1.47 25.06 0.97
CA THR A 125 -2.22 23.83 0.65
C THR A 125 -3.74 23.99 0.63
N ASP A 126 -4.28 25.20 0.81
CA ASP A 126 -5.71 25.44 1.05
C ASP A 126 -6.59 24.95 -0.10
N LYS A 127 -6.12 25.14 -1.34
CA LYS A 127 -6.83 24.71 -2.57
C LYS A 127 -6.90 23.18 -2.74
N ILE A 128 -6.14 22.41 -1.96
CA ILE A 128 -6.14 20.94 -2.09
C ILE A 128 -7.49 20.36 -1.66
N ASN A 129 -8.08 20.85 -0.56
CA ASN A 129 -9.36 20.35 -0.09
C ASN A 129 -10.51 20.73 -1.05
N GLU A 130 -10.45 21.90 -1.69
CA GLU A 130 -11.43 22.28 -2.72
C GLU A 130 -11.40 21.30 -3.91
N LEU A 131 -10.20 20.93 -4.38
CA LEU A 131 -10.04 19.94 -5.44
C LEU A 131 -10.48 18.55 -5.03
N LEU A 132 -10.30 18.18 -3.76
CA LEU A 132 -10.82 16.92 -3.23
C LEU A 132 -12.35 16.89 -3.27
N GLN A 133 -12.99 17.94 -2.75
CA GLN A 133 -14.44 18.04 -2.69
C GLN A 133 -15.08 18.03 -4.08
N GLU A 134 -14.43 18.64 -5.09
CA GLU A 134 -14.84 18.52 -6.50
C GLU A 134 -14.84 17.05 -7.00
N GLN A 135 -13.92 16.21 -6.53
CA GLN A 135 -13.87 14.80 -6.94
C GLN A 135 -14.88 13.96 -6.15
N LEU A 136 -15.01 14.19 -4.85
CA LEU A 136 -15.98 13.48 -4.00
C LEU A 136 -17.42 13.78 -4.42
N SER A 137 -17.74 15.02 -4.83
CA SER A 137 -19.07 15.36 -5.36
C SER A 137 -19.46 14.59 -6.62
N LYS A 138 -18.50 13.94 -7.29
CA LYS A 138 -18.74 13.08 -8.45
C LYS A 138 -19.11 11.66 -8.07
N LEU A 139 -18.99 11.24 -6.81
CA LEU A 139 -19.38 9.90 -6.37
C LEU A 139 -20.79 9.57 -6.87
N ASP A 140 -21.77 10.43 -6.62
CA ASP A 140 -23.17 10.19 -6.99
C ASP A 140 -23.59 10.81 -8.32
N SER A 141 -22.63 11.37 -9.05
CA SER A 141 -22.89 11.96 -10.36
C SER A 141 -22.69 10.93 -11.48
N LYS A 142 -23.36 11.15 -12.62
CA LYS A 142 -23.09 10.41 -13.86
C LYS A 142 -21.91 10.99 -14.65
N GLU A 143 -21.19 11.95 -14.06
CA GLU A 143 -20.10 12.64 -14.75
C GLU A 143 -18.87 11.73 -14.82
N LYS A 144 -18.31 11.61 -16.02
CA LYS A 144 -17.04 10.90 -16.20
C LYS A 144 -15.90 11.75 -15.65
N ILE A 145 -15.00 11.10 -14.90
CA ILE A 145 -13.80 11.74 -14.38
C ILE A 145 -12.72 11.74 -15.48
N ASP A 146 -12.41 12.94 -15.98
CA ASP A 146 -11.25 13.13 -16.86
C ASP A 146 -9.98 13.28 -16.02
N ILE A 147 -9.30 12.15 -15.82
CA ILE A 147 -8.05 12.10 -15.02
C ILE A 147 -6.93 12.93 -15.66
N LYS A 148 -6.90 13.10 -16.98
CA LYS A 148 -5.84 13.90 -17.64
C LYS A 148 -6.05 15.38 -17.39
N ALA A 149 -7.29 15.84 -17.51
CA ALA A 149 -7.67 17.21 -17.19
C ALA A 149 -7.41 17.50 -15.70
N PHE A 150 -7.79 16.58 -14.81
CA PHE A 150 -7.56 16.72 -13.38
C PHE A 150 -6.06 16.76 -13.03
N ASN A 151 -5.25 15.86 -13.59
CA ASN A 151 -3.80 15.87 -13.40
C ASN A 151 -3.18 17.20 -13.85
N THR A 152 -3.65 17.75 -14.97
CA THR A 152 -3.20 19.05 -15.48
C THR A 152 -3.56 20.18 -14.51
N LYS A 153 -4.77 20.14 -13.94
CA LYS A 153 -5.23 21.11 -12.94
C LYS A 153 -4.35 21.10 -11.69
N VAL A 154 -4.00 19.92 -11.17
CA VAL A 154 -3.11 19.79 -10.00
C VAL A 154 -1.68 20.27 -10.31
N ILE A 155 -1.15 19.94 -11.49
CA ILE A 155 0.18 20.44 -11.90
C ILE A 155 0.19 21.97 -12.00
N ASN A 156 -0.88 22.57 -12.55
CA ASN A 156 -0.98 24.01 -12.66
C ASN A 156 -1.09 24.67 -11.28
N LEU A 157 -1.82 24.07 -10.33
CA LEU A 157 -1.83 24.53 -8.94
C LEU A 157 -0.41 24.63 -8.36
N LEU A 158 0.41 23.58 -8.54
CA LEU A 158 1.80 23.61 -8.08
C LEU A 158 2.63 24.72 -8.74
N LYS A 159 2.47 24.92 -10.06
CA LYS A 159 3.16 25.99 -10.80
C LYS A 159 2.74 27.38 -10.33
N ASP A 160 1.45 27.59 -10.09
CA ASP A 160 0.91 28.87 -9.62
C ASP A 160 1.41 29.22 -8.20
N GLN A 161 1.75 28.21 -7.40
CA GLN A 161 2.42 28.36 -6.10
C GLN A 161 3.96 28.53 -6.21
N GLY A 162 4.50 28.54 -7.42
CA GLY A 162 5.93 28.73 -7.68
C GLY A 162 6.78 27.48 -7.46
N VAL A 163 6.20 26.27 -7.49
CA VAL A 163 6.96 25.01 -7.40
C VAL A 163 7.69 24.78 -8.74
N SER A 164 9.02 24.87 -8.70
CA SER A 164 9.87 24.51 -9.85
C SER A 164 9.74 23.03 -10.19
N GLU A 165 9.85 22.67 -11.47
CA GLU A 165 9.76 21.27 -11.93
C GLU A 165 8.53 20.52 -11.39
N ALA A 166 7.40 21.23 -11.22
CA ALA A 166 6.18 20.75 -10.56
C ALA A 166 5.77 19.32 -10.92
N LYS A 167 5.88 18.94 -12.21
CA LYS A 167 5.55 17.58 -12.66
C LYS A 167 6.47 16.51 -12.06
N ALA A 168 7.79 16.76 -12.05
CA ALA A 168 8.76 15.82 -11.50
C ALA A 168 8.58 15.68 -9.99
N LYS A 169 8.50 16.81 -9.28
CA LYS A 169 8.27 16.87 -7.84
C LYS A 169 6.97 16.18 -7.40
N LEU A 170 5.87 16.40 -8.14
CA LEU A 170 4.61 15.71 -7.91
C LEU A 170 4.72 14.20 -8.14
N THR A 171 5.48 13.79 -9.16
CA THR A 171 5.71 12.36 -9.46
C THR A 171 6.46 11.69 -8.32
N THR A 172 7.55 12.29 -7.83
CA THR A 172 8.27 11.81 -6.63
C THR A 172 7.30 11.73 -5.47
N ALA A 173 6.62 12.82 -5.11
CA ALA A 173 5.76 12.87 -3.93
C ALA A 173 4.69 11.77 -3.94
N ARG A 174 4.02 11.58 -5.08
CA ARG A 174 3.00 10.53 -5.25
C ARG A 174 3.56 9.12 -5.05
N ASN A 175 4.83 8.87 -5.36
CA ASN A 175 5.44 7.56 -5.16
C ASN A 175 5.64 7.23 -3.68
N PHE A 176 5.69 8.23 -2.79
CA PHE A 176 5.92 8.06 -1.36
C PHE A 176 4.63 7.96 -0.54
N VAL A 177 3.57 8.67 -0.93
CA VAL A 177 2.36 8.80 -0.09
C VAL A 177 1.64 7.48 0.23
N TYR A 178 1.88 6.41 -0.53
CA TYR A 178 1.37 5.08 -0.19
C TYR A 178 1.89 4.54 1.15
N MET A 179 3.06 5.02 1.60
CA MET A 179 3.61 4.67 2.91
C MET A 179 2.85 5.34 4.07
N ASP A 180 2.10 6.40 3.82
CA ASP A 180 1.24 7.02 4.84
C ASP A 180 -0.05 6.21 5.08
N ASN A 181 -0.39 5.28 4.19
CA ASN A 181 -1.57 4.42 4.31
C ASN A 181 -1.36 3.33 5.37
N ARG A 182 -2.47 2.86 5.93
CA ARG A 182 -2.46 1.67 6.79
C ARG A 182 -1.91 0.47 6.00
N GLN A 183 -0.98 -0.26 6.62
CA GLN A 183 -0.28 -1.38 5.99
C GLN A 183 -1.04 -2.68 6.30
N PHE A 184 -1.45 -3.42 5.27
CA PHE A 184 -2.26 -4.63 5.41
C PHE A 184 -1.58 -5.86 4.86
N HIS A 185 -1.63 -6.93 5.63
CA HIS A 185 -1.62 -8.29 5.12
C HIS A 185 -3.02 -8.59 4.60
N VAL A 186 -3.15 -9.03 3.35
CA VAL A 186 -4.45 -9.14 2.70
C VAL A 186 -4.78 -10.60 2.43
N SER A 187 -5.94 -11.05 2.88
CA SER A 187 -6.47 -12.38 2.59
C SER A 187 -7.77 -12.26 1.81
N THR A 188 -7.83 -12.84 0.62
CA THR A 188 -9.04 -12.87 -0.21
C THR A 188 -9.68 -14.25 -0.14
N LEU A 189 -10.96 -14.29 0.23
CA LEU A 189 -11.75 -15.52 0.38
C LEU A 189 -12.63 -15.70 -0.84
N THR A 190 -12.49 -16.82 -1.54
CA THR A 190 -13.26 -17.10 -2.77
C THR A 190 -13.86 -18.49 -2.72
N LYS A 191 -15.15 -18.59 -3.03
CA LYS A 191 -15.83 -19.87 -3.20
C LYS A 191 -15.51 -20.45 -4.58
N GLN A 192 -15.07 -21.71 -4.62
CA GLN A 192 -14.84 -22.46 -5.86
C GLN A 192 -15.47 -23.85 -5.78
N LYS A 193 -15.45 -24.58 -6.90
CA LYS A 193 -15.83 -26.00 -6.96
C LYS A 193 -14.60 -26.84 -7.22
N ASP A 194 -14.44 -27.91 -6.46
CA ASP A 194 -13.39 -28.90 -6.70
C ASP A 194 -13.69 -29.76 -7.95
N ALA A 195 -12.79 -30.70 -8.25
CA ALA A 195 -12.93 -31.61 -9.39
C ALA A 195 -14.16 -32.53 -9.30
N GLN A 196 -14.74 -32.69 -8.11
CA GLN A 196 -15.95 -33.48 -7.84
C GLN A 196 -17.21 -32.58 -7.81
N GLY A 197 -17.07 -31.27 -8.03
CA GLY A 197 -18.15 -30.30 -8.01
C GLY A 197 -18.59 -29.85 -6.63
N LYS A 198 -17.88 -30.23 -5.56
CA LYS A 198 -18.16 -29.79 -4.19
C LYS A 198 -17.62 -28.38 -3.98
N GLU A 199 -18.40 -27.55 -3.29
CA GLU A 199 -17.96 -26.21 -2.90
C GLU A 199 -16.80 -26.28 -1.90
N VAL A 200 -15.76 -25.52 -2.19
CA VAL A 200 -14.56 -25.36 -1.37
C VAL A 200 -14.24 -23.88 -1.23
N LEU A 201 -13.56 -23.54 -0.14
CA LEU A 201 -13.06 -22.20 0.10
C LEU A 201 -11.59 -22.13 -0.30
N VAL A 202 -11.27 -21.19 -1.19
CA VAL A 202 -9.91 -20.83 -1.56
C VAL A 202 -9.55 -19.53 -0.83
N VAL A 203 -8.43 -19.55 -0.11
CA VAL A 203 -7.89 -18.39 0.61
C VAL A 203 -6.57 -18.00 -0.02
N GLU A 204 -6.52 -16.83 -0.66
CA GLU A 204 -5.29 -16.25 -1.17
C GLU A 204 -4.79 -15.18 -0.19
N SER A 205 -3.63 -15.39 0.43
CA SER A 205 -3.05 -14.43 1.38
C SER A 205 -1.76 -13.84 0.85
N ASP A 206 -1.71 -12.51 0.79
CA ASP A 206 -0.53 -11.72 0.46
C ASP A 206 0.03 -11.11 1.75
N MET A 207 1.12 -11.70 2.24
CA MET A 207 1.80 -11.31 3.46
C MET A 207 2.96 -10.38 3.16
N MET A 208 2.84 -9.10 3.50
CA MET A 208 3.93 -8.13 3.36
C MET A 208 5.26 -8.64 3.96
N LEU A 209 6.34 -8.53 3.19
CA LEU A 209 7.72 -8.75 3.66
C LEU A 209 8.22 -7.49 4.35
N LEU A 210 7.84 -7.33 5.62
CA LEU A 210 8.22 -6.18 6.44
C LEU A 210 9.55 -6.43 7.16
N GLY A 211 10.46 -5.49 7.04
CA GLY A 211 11.79 -5.57 7.64
C GLY A 211 12.88 -5.07 6.71
N LEU A 212 14.07 -4.86 7.26
CA LEU A 212 15.26 -4.37 6.57
C LEU A 212 16.48 -5.17 7.04
N THR A 213 17.55 -5.15 6.26
CA THR A 213 18.87 -5.60 6.76
C THR A 213 19.46 -4.58 7.73
N ASP A 214 20.38 -5.00 8.61
CA ASP A 214 21.05 -4.09 9.56
C ASP A 214 21.74 -2.92 8.86
N THR A 215 22.33 -3.16 7.69
CA THR A 215 22.96 -2.12 6.88
C THR A 215 21.94 -1.08 6.44
N GLN A 216 20.80 -1.50 5.88
CA GLN A 216 19.73 -0.58 5.46
C GLN A 216 19.14 0.16 6.67
N LYS A 217 18.89 -0.54 7.79
CA LYS A 217 18.44 0.08 9.05
C LYS A 217 19.41 1.18 9.49
N ALA A 218 20.72 0.94 9.43
CA ALA A 218 21.74 1.92 9.80
C ALA A 218 21.79 3.12 8.84
N GLU A 219 21.63 2.90 7.53
CA GLU A 219 21.56 3.97 6.53
C GLU A 219 20.35 4.89 6.76
N TYR A 220 19.15 4.33 6.88
CA TYR A 220 17.94 5.13 7.15
C TYR A 220 18.00 5.85 8.50
N ASN A 221 18.61 5.23 9.52
CA ASN A 221 18.85 5.90 10.80
C ASN A 221 19.79 7.10 10.70
N LYS A 222 20.70 7.15 9.73
CA LYS A 222 21.50 8.35 9.46
C LYS A 222 20.72 9.38 8.66
N ILE A 223 19.92 8.93 7.70
CA ILE A 223 19.14 9.81 6.82
C ILE A 223 18.07 10.59 7.59
N LYS A 224 17.46 10.01 8.62
CA LYS A 224 16.46 10.72 9.45
C LYS A 224 16.98 12.04 10.02
N ASP A 225 18.28 12.12 10.31
CA ASP A 225 18.93 13.27 10.94
C ASP A 225 19.60 14.21 9.90
N TRP A 226 19.52 13.87 8.61
CA TRP A 226 20.13 14.62 7.51
C TRP A 226 19.73 16.10 7.49
N GLN A 227 20.68 16.97 7.18
CA GLN A 227 20.43 18.40 6.96
C GLN A 227 20.84 18.79 5.53
N GLN A 228 20.18 19.80 4.97
CA GLN A 228 20.47 20.27 3.62
C GLN A 228 21.96 20.63 3.46
N GLY A 229 22.58 20.20 2.36
CA GLY A 229 24.01 20.37 2.09
C GLY A 229 24.94 19.38 2.80
N GLN A 230 24.42 18.52 3.69
CA GLN A 230 25.20 17.47 4.34
C GLN A 230 25.39 16.27 3.42
N ARG A 231 26.62 15.74 3.38
CA ARG A 231 26.93 14.43 2.77
C ARG A 231 26.96 13.36 3.84
N LEU A 232 26.27 12.23 3.63
CA LEU A 232 26.18 11.14 4.61
C LEU A 232 27.14 9.99 4.32
N ASN A 233 27.78 10.00 3.15
CA ASN A 233 28.54 8.87 2.61
C ASN A 233 27.68 7.62 2.44
N ILE A 234 26.41 7.83 2.07
CA ILE A 234 25.47 6.78 1.68
C ILE A 234 25.29 6.94 0.17
N GLY A 235 25.93 6.07 -0.61
CA GLY A 235 26.13 6.27 -2.04
C GLY A 235 24.84 6.58 -2.80
N TRP A 236 23.80 5.76 -2.61
CA TRP A 236 22.53 5.91 -3.32
C TRP A 236 21.74 7.14 -2.88
N PHE A 237 21.91 7.60 -1.64
CA PHE A 237 21.22 8.76 -1.10
C PHE A 237 21.93 10.06 -1.50
N ASP A 238 23.26 10.08 -1.46
CA ASP A 238 24.05 11.27 -1.74
C ASP A 238 23.90 11.75 -3.21
N GLN A 239 23.56 10.86 -4.15
CA GLN A 239 23.26 11.21 -5.56
C GLN A 239 21.87 11.83 -5.78
N LEU A 240 20.97 11.75 -4.80
CA LEU A 240 19.61 12.29 -4.95
C LEU A 240 19.61 13.82 -5.00
N SER A 241 18.60 14.38 -5.66
CA SER A 241 18.32 15.81 -5.60
C SER A 241 17.99 16.23 -4.16
N ASP A 242 18.21 17.50 -3.79
CA ASP A 242 17.86 17.99 -2.45
C ASP A 242 16.39 17.78 -2.10
N PHE A 243 15.51 17.88 -3.10
CA PHE A 243 14.08 17.64 -2.94
C PHE A 243 13.78 16.16 -2.64
N ASP A 244 14.36 15.24 -3.41
CA ASP A 244 14.18 13.80 -3.16
C ASP A 244 14.81 13.39 -1.81
N LYS A 245 15.97 13.96 -1.44
CA LYS A 245 16.58 13.75 -0.11
C LYS A 245 15.66 14.19 1.02
N ALA A 246 15.00 15.34 0.88
CA ALA A 246 14.04 15.82 1.86
C ALA A 246 12.82 14.88 1.98
N PHE A 247 12.35 14.33 0.85
CA PHE A 247 11.30 13.30 0.86
C PHE A 247 11.76 12.01 1.51
N VAL A 248 12.92 11.46 1.15
CA VAL A 248 13.43 10.23 1.79
C VAL A 248 13.61 10.45 3.29
N LYS A 249 14.12 11.61 3.71
CA LYS A 249 14.22 11.98 5.13
C LYS A 249 12.88 11.94 5.86
N SER A 250 11.80 12.45 5.27
CA SER A 250 10.50 12.48 5.95
C SER A 250 9.91 11.09 6.21
N TYR A 251 10.35 10.06 5.47
CA TYR A 251 9.95 8.66 5.67
C TYR A 251 11.05 7.80 6.33
N ALA A 252 12.28 8.31 6.48
CA ALA A 252 13.42 7.50 6.93
C ALA A 252 13.21 6.86 8.32
N ALA A 253 12.53 7.55 9.24
CA ALA A 253 12.27 7.03 10.58
C ALA A 253 11.34 5.80 10.55
N GLN A 254 10.23 5.87 9.82
CA GLN A 254 9.30 4.74 9.68
C GLN A 254 9.90 3.59 8.88
N ILE A 255 10.69 3.90 7.84
CA ILE A 255 11.39 2.88 7.05
C ILE A 255 12.43 2.16 7.92
N ALA A 256 13.20 2.88 8.74
CA ALA A 256 14.20 2.29 9.64
C ALA A 256 13.60 1.34 10.69
N GLN A 257 12.33 1.51 11.06
CA GLN A 257 11.59 0.58 11.94
C GLN A 257 11.22 -0.72 11.21
N GLY A 258 11.26 -0.73 9.86
CA GLY A 258 10.90 -1.88 9.05
C GLY A 258 9.40 -2.16 9.01
N ASN A 259 8.55 -1.18 9.33
CA ASN A 259 7.11 -1.38 9.50
C ASN A 259 6.26 -0.94 8.30
N VAL A 260 6.91 -0.63 7.17
CA VAL A 260 6.24 -0.10 5.99
C VAL A 260 6.71 -0.78 4.72
N MET A 261 5.79 -1.03 3.81
CA MET A 261 6.07 -1.53 2.48
C MET A 261 6.65 -0.41 1.60
N LEU A 262 7.79 -0.66 0.95
CA LEU A 262 8.31 0.32 -0.01
C LEU A 262 7.52 0.23 -1.34
N PRO A 263 7.02 1.33 -1.91
CA PRO A 263 6.27 1.30 -3.17
C PRO A 263 7.18 1.00 -4.37
N THR A 264 6.66 0.26 -5.37
CA THR A 264 7.41 -0.12 -6.59
C THR A 264 8.05 1.07 -7.31
N GLN A 265 7.39 2.22 -7.31
CA GLN A 265 7.82 3.41 -8.05
C GLN A 265 8.99 4.17 -7.39
N THR A 266 9.43 3.76 -6.20
CA THR A 266 10.53 4.40 -5.46
C THR A 266 11.91 3.82 -5.79
N ARG A 267 12.04 3.13 -6.93
CA ARG A 267 13.27 2.40 -7.32
C ARG A 267 14.53 3.25 -7.46
N GLU A 268 14.35 4.56 -7.66
CA GLU A 268 15.41 5.54 -7.87
C GLU A 268 15.67 6.32 -6.56
N GLN A 269 14.79 6.22 -5.57
CA GLN A 269 14.82 7.04 -4.35
C GLN A 269 15.01 6.25 -3.05
N LEU A 270 14.65 4.96 -3.00
CA LEU A 270 14.68 4.16 -1.77
C LEU A 270 15.47 2.88 -1.94
N ALA A 271 16.31 2.55 -0.95
CA ALA A 271 17.00 1.28 -0.82
C ALA A 271 16.11 0.26 -0.07
N GLY A 272 15.90 -0.91 -0.67
CA GLY A 272 15.10 -1.98 -0.07
C GLY A 272 14.21 -2.70 -1.07
N LEU A 273 13.62 -3.80 -0.61
CA LEU A 273 12.58 -4.53 -1.32
C LEU A 273 11.32 -3.69 -1.45
N ARG A 274 10.69 -3.77 -2.62
CA ARG A 274 9.55 -2.94 -2.99
C ARG A 274 8.41 -3.82 -3.44
N ASN A 275 7.19 -3.49 -3.00
CA ASN A 275 5.99 -4.29 -3.26
C ASN A 275 6.27 -5.79 -3.01
N ALA A 276 6.84 -6.09 -1.86
CA ALA A 276 7.38 -7.39 -1.54
C ALA A 276 6.45 -8.15 -0.60
N TYR A 277 6.00 -9.33 -0.99
CA TYR A 277 5.07 -10.13 -0.20
C TYR A 277 5.34 -11.61 -0.39
N GLU A 278 5.00 -12.42 0.59
CA GLU A 278 4.78 -13.84 0.40
C GLU A 278 3.32 -14.04 -0.02
N LYS A 279 3.11 -14.75 -1.13
CA LYS A 279 1.79 -15.23 -1.52
C LYS A 279 1.63 -16.68 -1.09
N SER A 280 0.61 -16.93 -0.29
CA SER A 280 0.19 -18.26 0.14
C SER A 280 -1.24 -18.55 -0.30
N VAL A 281 -1.49 -19.76 -0.78
CA VAL A 281 -2.84 -20.21 -1.18
C VAL A 281 -3.22 -21.41 -0.33
N PHE A 282 -4.40 -21.34 0.27
CA PHE A 282 -4.98 -22.42 1.04
C PHE A 282 -6.30 -22.89 0.42
N VAL A 283 -6.57 -24.17 0.53
CA VAL A 283 -7.86 -24.79 0.21
C VAL A 283 -8.42 -25.42 1.47
N CYS A 284 -9.69 -25.14 1.76
CA CYS A 284 -10.39 -25.65 2.93
C CYS A 284 -11.87 -25.92 2.64
N ASP A 285 -12.56 -26.53 3.58
CA ASP A 285 -14.02 -26.54 3.55
C ASP A 285 -14.58 -25.12 3.76
N MET A 286 -15.88 -24.94 3.48
CA MET A 286 -16.54 -23.64 3.56
C MET A 286 -16.53 -23.01 4.96
N ASN A 287 -16.27 -23.79 6.02
CA ASN A 287 -16.18 -23.32 7.40
C ASN A 287 -14.72 -23.13 7.86
N GLY A 288 -13.74 -23.25 6.96
CA GLY A 288 -12.31 -23.15 7.27
C GLY A 288 -11.70 -24.41 7.87
N GLY A 289 -12.44 -25.52 7.93
CA GLY A 289 -11.94 -26.82 8.36
C GLY A 289 -10.99 -27.44 7.33
N GLY A 290 -9.94 -28.10 7.84
CA GLY A 290 -8.97 -28.80 7.00
C GLY A 290 -8.14 -27.90 6.10
N MET A 291 -7.79 -26.68 6.55
CA MET A 291 -7.00 -25.73 5.79
C MET A 291 -5.63 -26.27 5.38
N GLU A 292 -5.50 -26.59 4.10
CA GLU A 292 -4.30 -27.12 3.46
C GLU A 292 -3.65 -26.04 2.61
N GLN A 293 -2.36 -25.81 2.82
CA GLN A 293 -1.57 -24.88 2.01
C GLN A 293 -1.10 -25.59 0.73
N VAL A 294 -1.48 -25.04 -0.43
CA VAL A 294 -1.17 -25.62 -1.75
C VAL A 294 -0.14 -24.80 -2.54
N LEU A 295 0.13 -23.57 -2.12
CA LEU A 295 1.15 -22.70 -2.72
C LEU A 295 1.80 -21.82 -1.65
N GLU A 296 3.11 -21.62 -1.80
CA GLU A 296 3.89 -20.57 -1.14
C GLU A 296 4.90 -20.00 -2.13
N VAL A 297 4.95 -18.69 -2.29
CA VAL A 297 5.93 -18.04 -3.15
C VAL A 297 6.27 -16.64 -2.64
N LEU A 298 7.55 -16.26 -2.71
CA LEU A 298 7.98 -14.89 -2.45
C LEU A 298 7.90 -14.06 -3.73
N HIS A 299 7.35 -12.86 -3.61
CA HIS A 299 7.30 -11.85 -4.64
C HIS A 299 8.00 -10.58 -4.17
N THR A 300 8.67 -9.91 -5.11
CA THR A 300 9.11 -8.53 -4.97
C THR A 300 9.08 -7.88 -6.35
N GLY A 301 8.89 -6.55 -6.40
CA GLY A 301 9.32 -5.77 -7.54
C GLY A 301 10.81 -5.98 -7.82
N THR A 302 11.27 -5.62 -9.02
CA THR A 302 12.66 -5.84 -9.44
C THR A 302 13.65 -5.38 -8.37
N PRO A 303 14.54 -6.25 -7.87
CA PRO A 303 15.44 -5.92 -6.77
C PRO A 303 16.53 -4.92 -7.17
N SER A 304 16.65 -4.59 -8.46
CA SER A 304 17.60 -3.59 -8.95
C SER A 304 17.33 -2.21 -8.35
N PHE A 305 18.41 -1.47 -8.15
CA PHE A 305 18.37 -0.04 -7.85
C PHE A 305 18.76 0.76 -9.10
N HIS A 306 18.09 1.87 -9.36
CA HIS A 306 18.26 2.67 -10.56
C HIS A 306 18.72 4.09 -10.19
N GLY A 307 20.03 4.26 -10.02
CA GLY A 307 20.71 5.55 -9.86
C GLY A 307 21.64 5.86 -11.02
N GLU A 308 22.41 6.94 -10.90
CA GLU A 308 23.32 7.40 -11.97
C GLU A 308 24.62 6.57 -12.04
N ASP A 309 25.05 5.98 -10.93
CA ASP A 309 26.31 5.22 -10.82
C ASP A 309 26.06 3.70 -10.76
N ASP A 310 26.52 2.98 -11.80
CA ASP A 310 26.37 1.52 -11.92
C ASP A 310 26.96 0.75 -10.73
N LYS A 311 28.06 1.22 -10.14
CA LYS A 311 28.67 0.55 -8.99
C LYS A 311 27.79 0.67 -7.75
N ILE A 312 27.21 1.86 -7.53
CA ILE A 312 26.25 2.08 -6.45
C ILE A 312 24.99 1.25 -6.68
N ASN A 313 24.51 1.20 -7.92
CA ASN A 313 23.33 0.41 -8.31
C ASN A 313 23.53 -1.08 -8.04
N LEU A 314 24.69 -1.65 -8.42
CA LEU A 314 25.02 -3.04 -8.16
C LEU A 314 25.16 -3.33 -6.66
N GLN A 315 25.80 -2.44 -5.90
CA GLN A 315 25.91 -2.59 -4.45
C GLN A 315 24.52 -2.60 -3.80
N GLN A 316 23.63 -1.68 -4.18
CA GLN A 316 22.29 -1.62 -3.60
C GLN A 316 21.43 -2.80 -4.03
N THR A 317 21.58 -3.26 -5.27
CA THR A 317 20.92 -4.48 -5.76
C THR A 317 21.32 -5.69 -4.93
N ALA A 318 22.62 -5.84 -4.62
CA ALA A 318 23.10 -6.93 -3.76
C ALA A 318 22.53 -6.84 -2.33
N GLN A 319 22.40 -5.64 -1.76
CA GLN A 319 21.76 -5.45 -0.45
C GLN A 319 20.25 -5.79 -0.49
N ASN A 320 19.54 -5.43 -1.56
CA ASN A 320 18.14 -5.78 -1.73
C ASN A 320 17.95 -7.30 -1.85
N LEU A 321 18.85 -7.99 -2.55
CA LEU A 321 18.86 -9.46 -2.60
C LEU A 321 19.14 -10.07 -1.23
N ALA A 322 20.11 -9.56 -0.47
CA ALA A 322 20.36 -10.01 0.89
C ALA A 322 19.16 -9.80 1.83
N GLN A 323 18.38 -8.73 1.61
CA GLN A 323 17.11 -8.53 2.31
C GLN A 323 16.09 -9.61 1.93
N LEU A 324 15.97 -9.99 0.65
CA LEU A 324 15.07 -11.07 0.20
C LEU A 324 15.46 -12.40 0.83
N ASP A 325 16.74 -12.73 0.81
CA ASP A 325 17.27 -13.95 1.42
C ASP A 325 16.97 -14.01 2.93
N SER A 326 16.89 -12.86 3.60
CA SER A 326 16.54 -12.77 5.02
C SER A 326 15.09 -13.14 5.35
N PHE A 327 14.22 -13.31 4.35
CA PHE A 327 12.86 -13.86 4.52
C PHE A 327 12.79 -15.35 4.18
N THR A 328 13.92 -16.00 3.90
CA THR A 328 13.98 -17.44 3.67
C THR A 328 14.66 -18.13 4.83
N LEU A 329 14.19 -19.33 5.18
CA LEU A 329 14.94 -20.21 6.05
C LEU A 329 16.18 -20.67 5.25
N LEU A 330 17.37 -20.20 5.61
CA LEU A 330 18.61 -20.73 5.06
C LEU A 330 18.73 -22.20 5.51
N THR A 331 18.32 -23.14 4.64
CA THR A 331 18.67 -24.55 4.82
C THR A 331 20.12 -24.72 4.41
N GLU A 332 21.01 -24.86 5.41
CA GLU A 332 22.41 -25.27 5.20
C GLU A 332 22.50 -26.70 4.65
#